data_AF-A0A9X3WP74-F1
#
_entry.id   AF-A0A9X3WP74-F1
#
_cell.length_a   1.000
_cell.length_b   1.000
_cell.length_c   1.000
_cell.angle_alpha   90.00
_cell.angle_beta   90.00
_cell.angle_gamma   90.00
#
_symmetry.space_group_name_H-M   'P 1'
#
loop_
_entity.id
_entity.type
_entity.pdbx_description
1 polymer ?
#
loop_
_entity_poly.entity_id
_entity_poly.type
_entity_poly.pdbx_seq_one_letter_code
_entity_poly.pdbx_strand_id
1 'polypeptide(L)'
;MKAHFHLTQYRDWIQIQQKSPIKFHYYHVYVNHQLVATFFQGNTFYVKLPNLYQNNLVIVVGGSISNGMIIPIAEQYTLPASVREGSRQRNFKPGDILVASDNVFQELTGYMGHAALVVDENKVIESPGLHPSLRKDTIQQFLEKHPIHAQFRPKKEGMGEAAASYAMEYLASYKANLEQGENKPVFSFNLSQSLEDPWEYIYCSKLIWLSYYYGADYKLENDHLWYSPEDLYTELKENEEFETVYAHEDVEFKLNT
;
A
#
# COMPACT_ATOMS: atom_id res chain seq x y z
N MET A 1 -31.26 -21.01 10.66
CA MET A 1 -31.76 -20.94 9.26
C MET A 1 -30.81 -21.73 8.38
N LYS A 2 -31.30 -22.41 7.34
CA LYS A 2 -30.46 -23.19 6.43
C LYS A 2 -29.87 -22.24 5.38
N ALA A 3 -28.55 -22.25 5.20
CA ALA A 3 -27.91 -21.41 4.20
C ALA A 3 -28.36 -21.79 2.78
N HIS A 4 -28.68 -20.78 1.98
CA HIS A 4 -29.10 -20.87 0.59
C HIS A 4 -27.90 -20.83 -0.36
N PHE A 5 -26.81 -20.19 0.07
CA PHE A 5 -25.57 -20.06 -0.70
C PHE A 5 -24.39 -20.70 0.04
N HIS A 6 -23.36 -21.02 -0.73
CA HIS A 6 -22.05 -21.43 -0.24
C HIS A 6 -21.00 -20.60 -0.95
N LEU A 7 -20.11 -19.97 -0.18
CA LEU A 7 -19.02 -19.18 -0.72
C LEU A 7 -17.71 -19.94 -0.57
N THR A 8 -16.94 -19.99 -1.66
CA THR A 8 -15.56 -20.45 -1.65
C THR A 8 -14.68 -19.28 -2.08
N GLN A 9 -13.80 -18.82 -1.20
CA GLN A 9 -12.85 -17.77 -1.51
C GLN A 9 -11.62 -18.36 -2.19
N TYR A 10 -11.25 -17.76 -3.32
CA TYR A 10 -9.98 -17.97 -4.01
C TYR A 10 -9.15 -16.69 -3.87
N ARG A 11 -7.96 -16.64 -4.48
CA ARG A 11 -6.98 -15.54 -4.28
C ARG A 11 -7.60 -14.16 -4.45
N ASP A 12 -8.15 -13.85 -5.62
CA ASP A 12 -8.69 -12.54 -5.96
C ASP A 12 -10.18 -12.55 -6.32
N TRP A 13 -10.85 -13.70 -6.17
CA TRP A 13 -12.26 -13.87 -6.49
C TRP A 13 -12.95 -14.86 -5.58
N ILE A 14 -14.27 -14.82 -5.57
CA ILE A 14 -15.12 -15.72 -4.81
C ILE A 14 -16.01 -16.50 -5.76
N GLN A 15 -16.21 -17.78 -5.46
CA GLN A 15 -17.27 -18.59 -6.03
C GLN A 15 -18.47 -18.53 -5.11
N ILE A 16 -19.63 -18.16 -5.65
CA ILE A 16 -20.91 -18.22 -4.95
C ILE A 16 -21.71 -19.35 -5.58
N GLN A 17 -22.01 -20.39 -4.81
CA GLN A 17 -22.80 -21.53 -5.27
C GLN A 17 -24.13 -21.60 -4.53
N GLN A 18 -25.25 -21.62 -5.26
CA GLN A 18 -26.56 -21.90 -4.68
C GLN A 18 -26.65 -23.37 -4.23
N LYS A 19 -27.06 -23.58 -2.98
CA LYS A 19 -27.29 -24.92 -2.39
C LYS A 19 -28.76 -25.24 -2.20
N SER A 20 -29.63 -24.22 -2.10
CA SER A 20 -31.05 -24.44 -1.92
C SER A 20 -31.76 -24.80 -3.23
N PRO A 21 -32.90 -25.52 -3.19
CA PRO A 21 -33.72 -25.79 -4.38
C PRO A 21 -34.61 -24.61 -4.79
N ILE A 22 -34.52 -23.46 -4.11
CA ILE A 22 -35.34 -22.27 -4.41
C ILE A 22 -34.94 -21.71 -5.76
N LYS A 23 -35.92 -21.43 -6.62
CA LYS A 23 -35.67 -20.79 -7.90
C LYS A 23 -35.53 -19.28 -7.72
N PHE A 24 -34.29 -18.79 -7.77
CA PHE A 24 -34.03 -17.35 -7.83
C PHE A 24 -34.03 -16.87 -9.29
N HIS A 25 -34.53 -15.66 -9.50
CA HIS A 25 -34.63 -14.99 -10.80
C HIS A 25 -33.56 -13.92 -11.00
N TYR A 26 -32.93 -13.48 -9.91
CA TYR A 26 -31.74 -12.66 -9.94
C TYR A 26 -30.96 -12.80 -8.63
N TYR A 27 -29.71 -12.37 -8.69
CA TYR A 27 -28.79 -12.30 -7.57
C TYR A 27 -28.10 -10.96 -7.62
N HIS A 28 -28.10 -10.24 -6.50
CA HIS A 28 -27.21 -9.09 -6.29
C HIS A 28 -26.12 -9.49 -5.32
N VAL A 29 -24.87 -9.18 -5.68
CA VAL A 29 -23.71 -9.41 -4.82
C VAL A 29 -23.17 -8.05 -4.42
N TYR A 30 -23.11 -7.82 -3.12
CA TYR A 30 -22.49 -6.66 -2.53
C TYR A 30 -21.20 -7.07 -1.84
N VAL A 31 -20.16 -6.26 -2.00
CA VAL A 31 -18.91 -6.37 -1.24
C VAL A 31 -18.69 -5.05 -0.52
N ASN A 32 -18.54 -5.08 0.81
CA ASN A 32 -18.39 -3.90 1.65
C ASN A 32 -19.47 -2.83 1.36
N HIS A 33 -20.72 -3.28 1.27
CA HIS A 33 -21.92 -2.48 0.94
C HIS A 33 -21.99 -1.88 -0.47
N GLN A 34 -21.02 -2.17 -1.35
CA GLN A 34 -21.07 -1.75 -2.75
C GLN A 34 -21.60 -2.89 -3.63
N LEU A 35 -22.56 -2.59 -4.52
CA LEU A 35 -23.03 -3.54 -5.51
C LEU A 35 -21.92 -3.80 -6.53
N VAL A 36 -21.38 -5.03 -6.55
CA VAL A 36 -20.29 -5.40 -7.45
C VAL A 36 -20.75 -6.25 -8.64
N ALA A 37 -21.89 -6.94 -8.51
CA ALA A 37 -22.42 -7.76 -9.59
C ALA A 37 -23.93 -8.00 -9.46
N THR A 38 -24.58 -8.13 -10.62
CA THR A 38 -25.96 -8.63 -10.77
C THR A 38 -25.98 -9.79 -11.75
N PHE A 39 -26.57 -10.91 -11.33
CA PHE A 39 -26.77 -12.10 -12.17
C PHE A 39 -28.25 -12.40 -12.32
N PHE A 40 -28.70 -12.81 -13.49
CA PHE A 40 -30.12 -13.13 -13.75
C PHE A 40 -30.41 -14.62 -13.84
N GLN A 41 -29.40 -15.45 -14.10
CA GLN A 41 -29.54 -16.90 -14.25
C GLN A 41 -28.25 -17.60 -13.85
N GLY A 42 -28.37 -18.86 -13.40
CA GLY A 42 -27.25 -19.69 -12.97
C GLY A 42 -27.38 -20.15 -11.52
N ASN A 43 -26.51 -21.07 -11.13
CA ASN A 43 -26.41 -21.59 -9.76
C ASN A 43 -24.99 -21.42 -9.19
N THR A 44 -24.05 -20.93 -9.99
CA THR A 44 -22.66 -20.70 -9.63
C THR A 44 -22.18 -19.41 -10.27
N PHE A 45 -21.60 -18.52 -9.47
CA PHE A 45 -21.13 -17.20 -9.89
C PHE A 45 -19.71 -16.96 -9.42
N TYR A 46 -19.00 -16.14 -10.16
CA TYR A 46 -17.62 -15.77 -9.90
C TYR A 46 -17.56 -14.25 -9.79
N VAL A 47 -17.08 -13.74 -8.66
CA VAL A 47 -17.02 -12.30 -8.38
C VAL A 47 -15.61 -11.94 -7.94
N LYS A 48 -14.99 -10.99 -8.63
CA LYS A 48 -13.67 -10.45 -8.24
C LYS A 48 -13.82 -9.62 -6.97
N LEU A 49 -12.91 -9.80 -6.01
CA LEU A 49 -12.88 -9.00 -4.79
C LEU A 49 -12.10 -7.69 -5.02
N PRO A 50 -12.60 -6.55 -4.55
CA PRO A 50 -11.96 -5.25 -4.77
C PRO A 50 -10.73 -5.00 -3.89
N ASN A 51 -10.63 -5.64 -2.71
CA ASN A 51 -9.50 -5.48 -1.80
C ASN A 51 -9.18 -6.82 -1.11
N LEU A 52 -7.96 -7.33 -1.31
CA LEU A 52 -7.51 -8.63 -0.79
C LEU A 52 -6.86 -8.55 0.59
N TYR A 53 -6.55 -7.34 1.05
CA TYR A 53 -5.73 -7.07 2.24
C TYR A 53 -6.57 -6.77 3.49
N GLN A 54 -7.89 -6.72 3.36
CA GLN A 54 -8.82 -6.56 4.47
C GLN A 54 -9.92 -7.62 4.42
N ASN A 55 -10.58 -7.82 5.56
CA ASN A 55 -11.78 -8.65 5.60
C ASN A 55 -12.85 -8.06 4.70
N ASN A 56 -13.47 -8.91 3.88
CA ASN A 56 -14.55 -8.50 3.00
C ASN A 56 -15.89 -8.95 3.57
N LEU A 57 -16.82 -8.00 3.69
CA LEU A 57 -18.21 -8.29 3.96
C LEU A 57 -18.92 -8.56 2.63
N VAL A 58 -19.33 -9.80 2.39
CA VAL A 58 -20.08 -10.19 1.20
C VAL A 58 -21.54 -10.41 1.54
N ILE A 59 -22.43 -9.75 0.82
CA ILE A 59 -23.88 -9.94 0.96
C ILE A 59 -24.41 -10.46 -0.38
N VAL A 60 -25.06 -11.62 -0.35
CA VAL A 60 -25.72 -12.22 -1.52
C VAL A 60 -27.23 -12.09 -1.33
N VAL A 61 -27.89 -11.40 -2.26
CA VAL A 61 -29.35 -11.20 -2.26
C VAL A 61 -29.96 -11.92 -3.45
N GLY A 62 -30.69 -12.99 -3.22
CA GLY A 62 -31.47 -13.70 -4.24
C GLY A 62 -32.92 -13.27 -4.26
N GLY A 63 -33.46 -12.93 -5.43
CA GLY A 63 -34.90 -12.64 -5.61
C GLY A 63 -35.68 -13.85 -6.07
N SER A 64 -36.59 -14.38 -5.25
CA SER A 64 -37.51 -15.46 -5.61
C SER A 64 -38.90 -14.91 -5.89
N ILE A 65 -39.64 -15.48 -6.84
CA ILE A 65 -41.04 -15.09 -7.07
C ILE A 65 -41.97 -16.05 -6.33
N SER A 66 -42.91 -15.49 -5.57
CA SER A 66 -43.99 -16.24 -4.93
C SER A 66 -45.27 -15.43 -5.03
N ASN A 67 -46.34 -16.03 -5.56
CA ASN A 67 -47.64 -15.37 -5.78
C ASN A 67 -47.54 -14.03 -6.55
N GLY A 68 -46.65 -13.96 -7.55
CA GLY A 68 -46.43 -12.76 -8.36
C GLY A 68 -45.63 -11.64 -7.67
N MET A 69 -45.19 -11.84 -6.42
CA MET A 69 -44.35 -10.90 -5.68
C MET A 69 -42.90 -11.39 -5.62
N ILE A 70 -41.96 -10.45 -5.70
CA ILE A 70 -40.53 -10.73 -5.48
C ILE A 70 -40.25 -10.74 -3.98
N ILE A 71 -39.74 -11.86 -3.49
CA ILE A 71 -39.30 -12.07 -2.12
C ILE A 71 -37.75 -12.10 -2.13
N PRO A 72 -37.08 -11.10 -1.54
CA PRO A 72 -35.64 -11.10 -1.42
C PRO A 72 -35.19 -11.99 -0.25
N ILE A 73 -34.14 -12.78 -0.49
CA ILE A 73 -33.44 -13.56 0.54
C ILE A 73 -31.99 -13.07 0.56
N ALA A 74 -31.56 -12.52 1.68
CA ALA A 74 -30.21 -11.98 1.86
C ALA A 74 -29.40 -12.84 2.84
N GLU A 75 -28.17 -13.16 2.47
CA GLU A 75 -27.20 -13.84 3.33
C GLU A 75 -25.89 -13.07 3.37
N GLN A 76 -25.29 -13.02 4.55
CA GLN A 76 -24.08 -12.27 4.82
C GLN A 76 -22.92 -13.21 5.17
N TYR A 77 -21.76 -12.93 4.61
CA TYR A 77 -20.54 -13.69 4.77
C TYR A 77 -19.39 -12.75 5.09
N THR A 78 -18.59 -13.08 6.11
CA THR A 78 -17.32 -12.41 6.36
C THR A 78 -16.21 -13.26 5.80
N LEU A 79 -15.53 -12.75 4.79
CA LEU A 79 -14.38 -13.38 4.19
C LEU A 79 -13.11 -12.78 4.80
N PRO A 80 -12.17 -13.61 5.30
CA PRO A 80 -10.91 -13.11 5.79
C PRO A 80 -10.11 -12.46 4.65
N ALA A 81 -9.19 -11.57 5.00
CA ALA A 81 -8.17 -11.10 4.08
C ALA A 81 -7.45 -12.32 3.46
N SER A 82 -7.36 -12.34 2.13
CA SER A 82 -6.66 -13.38 1.38
C SER A 82 -5.16 -13.11 1.46
N VAL A 83 -4.44 -13.92 2.24
CA VAL A 83 -2.98 -13.90 2.27
C VAL A 83 -2.47 -14.47 0.94
N ARG A 84 -1.75 -13.67 0.14
CA ARG A 84 -1.12 -14.16 -1.10
C ARG A 84 -0.13 -15.28 -0.74
N GLU A 85 -0.35 -16.50 -1.25
CA GLU A 85 0.70 -17.54 -1.25
C GLU A 85 1.93 -17.02 -2.00
N GLY A 86 3.01 -16.80 -1.27
CA GLY A 86 4.20 -16.08 -1.76
C GLY A 86 4.59 -14.90 -0.88
N SER A 87 3.65 -14.36 -0.08
CA SER A 87 4.04 -13.58 1.08
C SER A 87 4.61 -14.55 2.12
N ARG A 88 5.94 -14.66 2.21
CA ARG A 88 6.56 -14.90 3.52
C ARG A 88 5.82 -14.02 4.52
N GLN A 89 5.59 -14.50 5.74
CA GLN A 89 5.10 -13.68 6.84
C GLN A 89 5.93 -12.37 6.84
N ARG A 90 5.37 -11.31 6.26
CA ARG A 90 6.15 -10.15 5.84
C ARG A 90 6.41 -9.36 7.11
N ASN A 91 7.63 -9.45 7.61
CA ASN A 91 8.03 -8.66 8.75
C ASN A 91 8.63 -7.34 8.28
N PHE A 92 8.53 -6.36 9.16
CA PHE A 92 9.07 -5.03 8.96
C PHE A 92 10.13 -4.80 10.03
N LYS A 93 11.26 -4.25 9.63
CA LYS A 93 12.37 -3.91 10.52
C LYS A 93 12.74 -2.44 10.33
N PRO A 94 13.24 -1.77 11.39
CA PRO A 94 13.80 -0.43 11.27
C PRO A 94 14.81 -0.36 10.12
N GLY A 95 14.66 0.66 9.28
CA GLY A 95 15.48 0.87 8.09
C GLY A 95 14.93 0.24 6.82
N ASP A 96 13.96 -0.67 6.88
CA ASP A 96 13.33 -1.15 5.64
C ASP A 96 12.78 0.04 4.84
N ILE A 97 13.01 0.02 3.53
CA ILE A 97 12.57 1.06 2.61
C ILE A 97 11.40 0.51 1.83
N LEU A 98 10.25 1.20 1.91
CA LEU A 98 9.08 0.89 1.10
C LEU A 98 9.06 1.86 -0.08
N VAL A 99 9.05 1.31 -1.30
CA VAL A 99 9.04 2.11 -2.52
C VAL A 99 7.87 1.68 -3.39
N ALA A 100 6.95 2.60 -3.65
CA ALA A 100 5.74 2.39 -4.42
C ALA A 100 5.89 2.99 -5.81
N SER A 101 5.45 2.26 -6.83
CA SER A 101 5.36 2.77 -8.20
C SER A 101 3.96 3.27 -8.55
N ASP A 102 2.98 3.09 -7.66
CA ASP A 102 1.66 3.68 -7.79
C ASP A 102 1.57 5.08 -7.18
N ASN A 103 0.56 5.82 -7.63
CA ASN A 103 0.21 7.11 -7.09
C ASN A 103 -1.28 7.11 -6.71
N VAL A 104 -1.65 7.97 -5.78
CA VAL A 104 -3.06 8.20 -5.39
C VAL A 104 -3.91 8.55 -6.61
N PHE A 105 -3.32 9.19 -7.62
CA PHE A 105 -3.88 9.32 -8.96
C PHE A 105 -3.43 8.13 -9.83
N GLN A 106 -4.27 7.09 -9.88
CA GLN A 106 -3.98 5.83 -10.59
C GLN A 106 -3.50 6.01 -12.04
N GLU A 107 -3.94 7.07 -12.72
CA GLU A 107 -3.55 7.43 -14.09
C GLU A 107 -2.04 7.74 -14.27
N LEU A 108 -1.34 8.04 -13.17
CA LEU A 108 0.10 8.34 -13.15
C LEU A 108 0.96 7.20 -12.55
N THR A 109 0.37 6.02 -12.33
CA THR A 109 1.10 4.83 -11.88
C THR A 109 2.25 4.49 -12.83
N GLY A 110 3.45 4.36 -12.29
CA GLY A 110 4.70 4.11 -13.01
C GLY A 110 5.46 5.39 -13.38
N TYR A 111 4.81 6.56 -13.41
CA TYR A 111 5.46 7.85 -13.72
C TYR A 111 5.80 8.65 -12.46
N MET A 112 5.06 8.42 -11.38
CA MET A 112 5.31 9.00 -10.08
C MET A 112 5.15 7.91 -9.03
N GLY A 113 6.09 7.85 -8.10
CA GLY A 113 6.04 6.91 -6.99
C GLY A 113 5.99 7.60 -5.65
N HIS A 114 6.13 6.79 -4.60
CA HIS A 114 6.25 7.25 -3.23
C HIS A 114 7.25 6.39 -2.47
N ALA A 115 7.83 6.95 -1.42
CA ALA A 115 8.77 6.24 -0.58
C ALA A 115 8.54 6.54 0.90
N ALA A 116 8.74 5.53 1.73
CA ALA A 116 8.64 5.64 3.18
C ALA A 116 9.70 4.77 3.86
N LEU A 117 10.21 5.26 5.00
CA LEU A 117 11.17 4.53 5.83
C LEU A 117 10.45 3.86 6.99
N VAL A 118 10.63 2.55 7.15
CA VAL A 118 10.15 1.82 8.33
C VAL A 118 11.02 2.20 9.53
N VAL A 119 10.37 2.59 10.62
CA VAL A 119 11.07 2.97 11.87
C VAL A 119 10.84 1.98 13.01
N ASP A 120 9.80 1.16 12.92
CA ASP A 120 9.52 0.04 13.81
C ASP A 120 8.62 -0.97 13.08
N GLU A 121 8.25 -2.07 13.74
CA GLU A 121 7.43 -3.14 13.17
C GLU A 121 6.03 -2.72 12.68
N ASN A 122 5.55 -1.52 13.04
CA ASN A 122 4.20 -1.03 12.77
C ASN A 122 4.15 0.35 12.10
N LYS A 123 5.26 1.10 12.07
CA LYS A 123 5.29 2.50 11.67
C LYS A 123 6.31 2.80 10.58
N VAL A 124 5.95 3.81 9.78
CA VAL A 124 6.82 4.45 8.81
C VAL A 124 6.92 5.94 9.07
N ILE A 125 8.01 6.55 8.63
CA ILE A 125 8.12 8.00 8.42
C ILE A 125 8.17 8.27 6.92
N GLU A 126 7.42 9.27 6.49
CA GLU A 126 7.29 9.64 5.09
C GLU A 126 7.14 11.16 4.93
N SER A 127 7.42 11.64 3.72
CA SER A 127 7.10 12.99 3.28
C SER A 127 5.92 12.92 2.29
N PRO A 128 4.68 13.25 2.70
CA PRO A 128 3.47 12.79 2.02
C PRO A 128 3.00 13.66 0.86
N GLY A 129 3.80 14.62 0.37
CA GLY A 129 3.40 15.47 -0.74
C GLY A 129 2.74 16.81 -0.37
N LEU A 130 2.46 17.03 0.92
CA LEU A 130 1.64 18.13 1.43
C LEU A 130 2.12 18.53 2.83
N HIS A 131 1.48 19.54 3.44
CA HIS A 131 1.66 19.84 4.85
C HIS A 131 0.86 18.84 5.72
N PRO A 132 1.42 18.30 6.81
CA PRO A 132 2.80 18.45 7.27
C PRO A 132 3.80 17.74 6.34
N SER A 133 4.94 18.40 6.06
CA SER A 133 5.98 17.94 5.12
C SER A 133 6.63 16.62 5.54
N LEU A 134 6.55 16.27 6.82
CA LEU A 134 6.97 15.01 7.40
C LEU A 134 5.89 14.50 8.35
N ARG A 135 5.64 13.19 8.32
CA ARG A 135 4.73 12.55 9.27
C ARG A 135 5.19 11.14 9.61
N LYS A 136 4.70 10.65 10.75
CA LYS A 136 4.75 9.24 11.11
C LYS A 136 3.38 8.63 10.90
N ASP A 137 3.33 7.54 10.15
CA ASP A 137 2.10 6.82 9.82
C ASP A 137 2.26 5.32 10.15
N THR A 138 1.18 4.56 10.05
CA THR A 138 1.22 3.09 10.11
C THR A 138 1.70 2.52 8.79
N ILE A 139 2.42 1.40 8.87
CA ILE A 139 2.76 0.58 7.70
C ILE A 139 1.48 0.20 6.96
N GLN A 140 0.42 -0.21 7.68
CA GLN A 140 -0.85 -0.59 7.07
C GLN A 140 -1.43 0.51 6.17
N GLN A 141 -1.41 1.77 6.61
CA GLN A 141 -1.87 2.88 5.77
C GLN A 141 -1.02 3.06 4.52
N PHE A 142 0.30 2.85 4.60
CA PHE A 142 1.15 2.85 3.40
C PHE A 142 0.72 1.73 2.44
N LEU A 143 0.58 0.49 2.94
CA LEU A 143 0.20 -0.67 2.12
C LEU A 143 -1.18 -0.50 1.45
N GLU A 144 -2.12 0.16 2.12
CA GLU A 144 -3.46 0.45 1.58
C GLU A 144 -3.46 1.56 0.53
N LYS A 145 -2.69 2.62 0.76
CA LYS A 145 -2.54 3.73 -0.20
C LYS A 145 -1.73 3.31 -1.42
N HIS A 146 -0.78 2.40 -1.22
CA HIS A 146 0.21 1.98 -2.20
C HIS A 146 0.28 0.45 -2.33
N PRO A 147 -0.76 -0.22 -2.89
CA PRO A 147 -0.74 -1.67 -3.05
C PRO A 147 0.37 -2.18 -3.98
N ILE A 148 0.82 -1.37 -4.95
CA ILE A 148 1.89 -1.71 -5.91
C ILE A 148 3.21 -1.11 -5.43
N HIS A 149 3.95 -1.89 -4.66
CA HIS A 149 5.22 -1.45 -4.07
C HIS A 149 6.21 -2.60 -3.86
N ALA A 150 7.43 -2.24 -3.51
CA ALA A 150 8.48 -3.12 -3.05
C ALA A 150 8.96 -2.73 -1.65
N GLN A 151 9.59 -3.70 -0.98
CA GLN A 151 10.29 -3.54 0.29
C GLN A 151 11.73 -4.00 0.11
N PHE A 152 12.64 -3.10 0.45
CA PHE A 152 14.07 -3.37 0.50
C PHE A 152 14.53 -3.30 1.95
N ARG A 153 15.51 -4.14 2.29
CA ARG A 153 16.09 -4.20 3.63
C ARG A 153 17.61 -4.11 3.53
N PRO A 154 18.26 -3.27 4.34
CA PRO A 154 19.71 -3.31 4.43
C PRO A 154 20.15 -4.65 5.04
N LYS A 155 21.16 -5.29 4.44
CA LYS A 155 21.70 -6.57 4.93
C LYS A 155 22.36 -6.42 6.30
N LYS A 156 22.85 -5.22 6.63
CA LYS A 156 23.42 -4.87 7.93
C LYS A 156 22.32 -4.23 8.79
N GLU A 157 21.90 -4.93 9.85
CA GLU A 157 20.83 -4.45 10.75
C GLU A 157 21.16 -3.08 11.37
N GLY A 158 22.40 -2.86 11.82
CA GLY A 158 22.83 -1.59 12.38
C GLY A 158 22.76 -0.40 11.40
N MET A 159 22.85 -0.64 10.08
CA MET A 159 22.64 0.40 9.07
C MET A 159 21.17 0.84 9.06
N GLY A 160 20.25 -0.12 9.09
CA GLY A 160 18.82 0.15 9.11
C GLY A 160 18.36 0.84 10.39
N GLU A 161 18.85 0.38 11.54
CA GLU A 161 18.58 0.99 12.85
C GLU A 161 19.05 2.45 12.89
N ALA A 162 20.27 2.72 12.42
CA ALA A 162 20.82 4.08 12.43
C ALA A 162 20.05 5.03 11.50
N ALA A 163 19.65 4.56 10.32
CA ALA A 163 18.78 5.33 9.42
C ALA A 163 17.41 5.64 10.04
N ALA A 164 16.79 4.64 10.69
CA ALA A 164 15.51 4.82 11.37
C ALA A 164 15.62 5.80 12.56
N SER A 165 16.70 5.73 13.34
CA SER A 165 16.98 6.67 14.43
C SER A 165 17.07 8.10 13.92
N TYR A 166 17.84 8.34 12.85
CA TYR A 166 17.92 9.67 12.24
C TYR A 166 16.55 10.18 11.80
N ALA A 167 15.75 9.36 11.09
CA ALA A 167 14.43 9.78 10.64
C ALA A 167 13.50 10.18 11.79
N MET A 168 13.57 9.45 12.90
CA MET A 168 12.82 9.75 14.13
C MET A 168 13.26 11.06 14.77
N GLU A 169 14.57 11.32 14.86
CA GLU A 169 15.12 12.59 15.36
C GLU A 169 14.75 13.75 14.46
N TYR A 170 14.89 13.58 13.15
CA TYR A 170 14.55 14.57 12.14
C TYR A 170 13.06 14.95 12.18
N LEU A 171 12.16 13.98 12.35
CA LEU A 171 10.74 14.24 12.57
C LEU A 171 10.48 14.98 13.90
N ALA A 172 11.22 14.66 14.96
CA ALA A 172 11.09 15.34 16.24
C ALA A 172 11.52 16.82 16.14
N SER A 173 12.64 17.09 15.47
CA SER A 173 13.13 18.44 15.19
C SER A 173 12.16 19.22 14.29
N TYR A 174 11.60 18.59 13.24
CA TYR A 174 10.55 19.21 12.43
C TYR A 174 9.33 19.62 13.27
N LYS A 175 8.87 18.76 14.17
CA LYS A 175 7.75 19.09 15.07
C LYS A 175 8.08 20.26 16.00
N ALA A 176 9.29 20.29 16.56
CA ALA A 176 9.75 21.41 17.39
C ALA A 176 9.79 22.73 16.59
N ASN A 177 10.21 22.70 15.33
CA ASN A 177 10.15 23.86 14.44
C ASN A 177 8.70 24.34 14.26
N LEU A 178 7.76 23.42 14.00
CA LEU A 178 6.34 23.78 13.86
C LEU A 178 5.76 24.41 15.13
N GLU A 179 6.14 23.91 16.31
CA GLU A 179 5.73 24.49 17.60
C GLU A 179 6.27 25.92 17.80
N GLN A 180 7.40 26.25 17.18
CA GLN A 180 8.00 27.58 17.16
C GLN A 180 7.47 28.47 16.03
N GLY A 181 6.53 27.98 15.22
CA GLY A 181 5.98 28.69 14.05
C GLY A 181 6.87 28.63 12.81
N GLU A 182 7.91 27.80 12.82
CA GLU A 182 8.81 27.58 11.68
C GLU A 182 8.33 26.39 10.84
N ASN A 183 7.88 26.64 9.61
CA ASN A 183 7.51 25.59 8.66
C ASN A 183 8.73 25.08 7.88
N LYS A 184 9.65 24.38 8.57
CA LYS A 184 10.92 23.88 7.98
C LYS A 184 11.21 22.42 8.35
N PRO A 185 11.48 21.53 7.39
CA PRO A 185 11.55 21.80 5.94
C PRO A 185 10.17 22.00 5.30
N VAL A 186 10.15 22.70 4.16
CA VAL A 186 8.95 22.79 3.31
C VAL A 186 8.94 21.61 2.33
N PHE A 187 7.78 21.03 2.07
CA PHE A 187 7.67 20.05 1.00
C PHE A 187 7.92 20.68 -0.38
N SER A 188 8.84 20.14 -1.19
CA SER A 188 9.09 20.61 -2.56
C SER A 188 9.88 19.62 -3.42
N PHE A 189 9.51 19.53 -4.69
CA PHE A 189 10.21 18.76 -5.74
C PHE A 189 11.15 19.62 -6.62
N ASN A 190 11.80 20.64 -6.06
CA ASN A 190 12.67 21.51 -6.85
C ASN A 190 13.95 20.80 -7.32
N LEU A 191 14.19 20.72 -8.63
CA LEU A 191 15.36 20.05 -9.23
C LEU A 191 16.70 20.78 -8.98
N SER A 192 16.67 22.06 -8.59
CA SER A 192 17.90 22.80 -8.29
C SER A 192 18.37 22.67 -6.84
N GLN A 193 17.72 21.81 -6.04
CA GLN A 193 17.96 21.72 -4.60
C GLN A 193 19.12 20.78 -4.26
N SER A 194 19.85 21.08 -3.19
CA SER A 194 20.81 20.14 -2.62
C SER A 194 20.09 18.94 -1.99
N LEU A 195 20.59 17.73 -2.24
CA LEU A 195 20.16 16.53 -1.50
C LEU A 195 20.63 16.56 -0.05
N GLU A 196 21.77 17.21 0.20
CA GLU A 196 22.41 17.23 1.52
C GLU A 196 21.76 18.22 2.48
N ASP A 197 21.10 19.29 2.02
CA ASP A 197 20.42 20.23 2.92
C ASP A 197 19.12 19.61 3.47
N PRO A 198 19.03 19.30 4.78
CA PRO A 198 17.85 18.70 5.36
C PRO A 198 16.77 19.72 5.74
N TRP A 199 17.02 21.02 5.72
CA TRP A 199 16.12 22.01 6.33
C TRP A 199 15.47 22.97 5.34
N GLU A 200 15.96 23.08 4.11
CA GLU A 200 15.31 23.88 3.08
C GLU A 200 14.04 23.21 2.54
N TYR A 201 14.20 22.03 1.93
CA TYR A 201 13.11 21.29 1.29
C TYR A 201 13.21 19.79 1.52
N ILE A 202 12.05 19.12 1.55
CA ILE A 202 11.95 17.67 1.72
C ILE A 202 10.92 17.06 0.76
N TYR A 203 11.17 15.82 0.38
CA TYR A 203 10.25 14.96 -0.35
C TYR A 203 10.58 13.49 -0.05
N CYS A 204 9.74 12.57 -0.52
CA CYS A 204 9.72 11.18 -0.05
C CYS A 204 11.06 10.44 -0.18
N SER A 205 11.68 10.44 -1.36
CA SER A 205 12.96 9.78 -1.60
C SER A 205 14.16 10.54 -1.02
N LYS A 206 14.12 11.88 -0.94
CA LYS A 206 15.14 12.66 -0.21
C LYS A 206 15.15 12.36 1.28
N LEU A 207 13.99 12.15 1.91
CA LEU A 207 13.93 11.69 3.30
C LEU A 207 14.69 10.37 3.49
N ILE A 208 14.53 9.41 2.58
CA ILE A 208 15.26 8.13 2.63
C ILE A 208 16.76 8.38 2.50
N TRP A 209 17.14 9.18 1.51
CA TRP A 209 18.54 9.54 1.26
C TRP A 209 19.20 10.16 2.48
N LEU A 210 18.59 11.20 3.06
CA LEU A 210 19.08 11.87 4.27
C LEU A 210 19.22 10.91 5.45
N SER A 211 18.27 9.99 5.60
CA SER A 211 18.27 9.02 6.70
C SER A 211 19.45 8.07 6.61
N TYR A 212 19.74 7.55 5.42
CA TYR A 212 20.90 6.67 5.22
C TYR A 212 22.22 7.45 5.24
N TYR A 213 22.26 8.64 4.64
CA TYR A 213 23.46 9.45 4.56
C TYR A 213 23.91 9.96 5.94
N TYR A 214 23.03 10.63 6.67
CA TYR A 214 23.36 11.21 7.97
C TYR A 214 23.19 10.24 9.14
N GLY A 215 22.28 9.28 9.04
CA GLY A 215 22.04 8.31 10.10
C GLY A 215 23.01 7.14 10.05
N ALA A 216 23.20 6.55 8.88
CA ALA A 216 23.92 5.29 8.71
C ALA A 216 25.31 5.42 8.07
N ASP A 217 25.76 6.66 7.79
CA ASP A 217 26.99 6.95 7.05
C ASP A 217 27.05 6.18 5.72
N TYR A 218 25.88 6.07 5.06
CA TYR A 218 25.70 5.30 3.83
C TYR A 218 25.10 6.18 2.74
N LYS A 219 25.89 6.42 1.69
CA LYS A 219 25.45 7.19 0.54
C LYS A 219 24.77 6.26 -0.48
N LEU A 220 23.47 6.48 -0.70
CA LEU A 220 22.77 5.94 -1.87
C LEU A 220 23.17 6.79 -3.08
N GLU A 221 23.63 6.15 -4.15
CA GLU A 221 24.06 6.88 -5.35
C GLU A 221 22.87 7.44 -6.13
N ASN A 222 23.10 8.55 -6.84
CA ASN A 222 22.11 9.16 -7.74
C ASN A 222 22.77 9.72 -9.00
N ASP A 223 21.98 9.88 -10.07
CA ASP A 223 22.39 10.49 -11.34
C ASP A 223 22.08 11.99 -11.40
N HIS A 224 22.60 12.72 -10.41
CA HIS A 224 23.00 14.13 -10.48
C HIS A 224 21.97 15.25 -10.77
N LEU A 225 20.67 15.01 -10.90
CA LEU A 225 19.68 16.11 -11.01
C LEU A 225 18.45 15.96 -10.11
N TRP A 226 18.10 14.73 -9.77
CA TRP A 226 16.96 14.38 -8.94
C TRP A 226 17.27 13.08 -8.22
N TYR A 227 16.61 12.83 -7.09
CA TYR A 227 16.62 11.50 -6.49
C TYR A 227 15.18 11.05 -6.35
N SER A 228 14.60 10.56 -7.42
CA SER A 228 13.20 10.14 -7.48
C SER A 228 12.97 8.80 -6.74
N PRO A 229 11.72 8.43 -6.48
CA PRO A 229 11.38 7.07 -6.06
C PRO A 229 11.78 6.00 -7.09
N GLU A 230 11.90 6.35 -8.38
CA GLU A 230 12.40 5.43 -9.39
C GLU A 230 13.91 5.23 -9.22
N ASP A 231 14.69 6.30 -9.11
CA ASP A 231 16.15 6.23 -8.89
C ASP A 231 16.45 5.42 -7.63
N LEU A 232 15.70 5.69 -6.55
CA LEU A 232 15.77 4.93 -5.31
C LEU A 232 15.43 3.45 -5.51
N TYR A 233 14.38 3.12 -6.27
CA TYR A 233 14.03 1.73 -6.55
C TYR A 233 15.12 1.01 -7.34
N THR A 234 15.62 1.64 -8.39
CA THR A 234 16.65 1.09 -9.28
C THR A 234 17.96 0.87 -8.51
N GLU A 235 18.41 1.88 -7.75
CA GLU A 235 19.58 1.77 -6.86
C GLU A 235 19.41 0.62 -5.86
N LEU A 236 18.30 0.57 -5.10
CA LEU A 236 18.11 -0.47 -4.08
C LEU A 236 18.00 -1.89 -4.65
N LYS A 237 17.53 -2.02 -5.89
CA LYS A 237 17.42 -3.32 -6.57
C LYS A 237 18.77 -3.85 -7.04
N GLU A 238 19.67 -2.96 -7.45
CA GLU A 238 21.00 -3.31 -7.96
C GLU A 238 22.07 -3.30 -6.88
N ASN A 239 21.82 -2.64 -5.75
CA ASN A 239 22.77 -2.46 -4.67
C ASN A 239 22.94 -3.73 -3.79
N GLU A 240 24.17 -4.23 -3.73
CA GLU A 240 24.52 -5.45 -2.99
C GLU A 240 24.39 -5.32 -1.46
N GLU A 241 24.30 -4.11 -0.90
CA GLU A 241 24.11 -3.90 0.54
C GLU A 241 22.63 -4.05 0.96
N PHE A 242 21.72 -4.17 0.00
CA PHE A 242 20.29 -4.36 0.22
C PHE A 242 19.81 -5.72 -0.28
N GLU A 243 18.69 -6.18 0.29
CA GLU A 243 17.94 -7.34 -0.19
C GLU A 243 16.48 -6.96 -0.44
N THR A 244 15.89 -7.52 -1.50
CA THR A 244 14.44 -7.41 -1.73
C THR A 244 13.71 -8.38 -0.82
N VAL A 245 12.97 -7.85 0.15
CA VAL A 245 12.13 -8.65 1.07
C VAL A 245 10.78 -8.98 0.43
N TYR A 246 10.24 -8.03 -0.33
CA TYR A 246 8.97 -8.15 -1.03
C TYR A 246 8.97 -7.26 -2.28
N ALA A 247 8.34 -7.72 -3.35
CA ALA A 247 8.01 -6.91 -4.51
C ALA A 247 6.65 -7.35 -5.04
N HIS A 248 5.74 -6.41 -5.25
CA HIS A 248 4.50 -6.68 -5.98
C HIS A 248 4.84 -7.07 -7.43
N GLU A 249 4.10 -8.00 -8.03
CA GLU A 249 4.37 -8.47 -9.40
C GLU A 249 4.27 -7.34 -10.45
N ASP A 250 3.38 -6.39 -10.21
CA ASP A 250 3.16 -5.21 -11.06
C ASP A 250 4.02 -3.99 -10.66
N VAL A 251 4.97 -4.12 -9.73
CA VAL A 251 5.84 -2.99 -9.37
C VAL A 251 6.79 -2.70 -10.53
N GLU A 252 6.58 -1.55 -11.16
CA GLU A 252 7.32 -1.13 -12.34
C GLU A 252 7.29 0.40 -12.42
N PHE A 253 8.46 1.00 -12.60
CA PHE A 253 8.59 2.40 -12.95
C PHE A 253 8.82 2.50 -14.47
N LYS A 254 8.03 3.37 -15.10
CA LYS A 254 8.02 3.58 -16.55
C LYS A 254 8.79 4.86 -16.86
N LEU A 255 10.11 4.80 -16.85
CA LEU A 255 10.91 5.91 -17.39
C LEU A 255 11.31 5.61 -18.82
N ASN A 256 10.88 6.49 -19.71
CA ASN A 256 11.44 6.67 -21.04
C ASN A 256 12.86 7.25 -20.83
N THR A 257 13.88 6.42 -20.98
CA THR A 257 15.26 6.87 -21.20
C THR A 257 15.36 7.76 -22.43
#